data_AF-A0AA88A463-F1
#
_entry.id   AF-A0AA88A463-F1
#
_cell.length_a   1.000
_cell.length_b   1.000
_cell.length_c   1.000
_cell.angle_alpha   90.00
_cell.angle_beta   90.00
_cell.angle_gamma   90.00
#
_symmetry.space_group_name_H-M   'P 1'
#
loop_
_entity.id
_entity.type
_entity.pdbx_description
1 polymer ?
#
loop_
_entity_poly.entity_id
_entity_poly.type
_entity_poly.pdbx_seq_one_letter_code
_entity_poly.pdbx_strand_id
1 'polypeptide(L)'
;MAKEVLQTHYRLFCNRTIPDAISAVKHNELGMPWITVSPSWRNLRKVCNYHLFSAKVLDANMNIRHDKIQDLLSDVRKSAQASEAVGIGKAAFKTALNLLSTTFFSMDLTDPTSDIVREFRDTVWHIVEEAGNQTWPTFFLCLRFFTLKAVGAVRPSIFARSWTWSALSSTKGCNRVLLKRMIY
;
A
#
# COMPACT_ATOMS: atom_id res chain seq x y z
N MET A 1 -28.93 -12.19 6.31
CA MET A 1 -28.21 -11.25 7.20
C MET A 1 -27.32 -10.27 6.43
N ALA A 2 -26.40 -10.71 5.56
CA ALA A 2 -25.49 -9.80 4.84
C ALA A 2 -26.20 -8.70 4.02
N LYS A 3 -27.32 -9.02 3.35
CA LYS A 3 -28.14 -8.05 2.62
C LYS A 3 -28.68 -6.94 3.53
N GLU A 4 -29.21 -7.31 4.69
CA GLU A 4 -29.74 -6.35 5.67
C GLU A 4 -28.67 -5.40 6.17
N VAL A 5 -27.47 -5.92 6.48
CA VAL A 5 -26.36 -5.12 7.00
C VAL A 5 -25.76 -4.20 5.93
N LEU A 6 -25.49 -4.73 4.73
CA LEU A 6 -24.72 -4.02 3.70
C LEU A 6 -25.57 -3.24 2.68
N GLN A 7 -26.88 -3.53 2.57
CA GLN A 7 -27.78 -2.84 1.64
C GLN A 7 -28.87 -2.05 2.36
N THR A 8 -29.60 -2.67 3.30
CA THR A 8 -30.71 -2.00 4.00
C THR A 8 -30.20 -0.99 5.04
N HIS A 9 -29.26 -1.41 5.87
CA HIS A 9 -28.70 -0.63 6.98
C HIS A 9 -27.27 -0.15 6.74
N TYR A 10 -26.85 -0.07 5.47
CA TYR A 10 -25.48 0.22 5.09
C TYR A 10 -24.90 1.49 5.75
N ARG A 11 -25.74 2.51 5.98
CA ARG A 11 -25.31 3.78 6.60
C ARG A 11 -24.84 3.61 8.05
N LEU A 12 -25.33 2.60 8.77
CA LEU A 12 -24.94 2.30 10.14
C LEU A 12 -23.63 1.49 10.19
N PHE A 13 -23.38 0.66 9.18
CA PHE A 13 -22.26 -0.29 9.15
C PHE A 13 -21.18 0.05 8.12
N CYS A 14 -21.20 1.26 7.55
CA CYS A 14 -20.26 1.66 6.50
C CYS A 14 -18.88 2.06 7.01
N ASN A 15 -18.77 2.41 8.30
CA ASN A 15 -17.50 2.77 8.91
C ASN A 15 -16.72 1.50 9.28
N ARG A 16 -15.39 1.57 9.12
CA ARG A 16 -14.48 0.45 9.33
C ARG A 16 -13.77 0.58 10.67
N THR A 17 -13.47 -0.54 11.30
CA THR A 17 -12.52 -0.58 12.40
C THR A 17 -11.13 -0.29 11.85
N ILE A 18 -10.47 0.73 12.39
CA ILE A 18 -9.16 1.18 11.93
C ILE A 18 -8.11 0.52 12.82
N PRO A 19 -7.18 -0.28 12.24
CA PRO A 19 -6.07 -0.83 13.01
C PRO A 19 -5.16 0.28 13.54
N ASP A 20 -4.64 0.13 14.77
CA ASP A 20 -3.78 1.14 15.39
C ASP A 20 -2.51 1.42 14.55
N ALA A 21 -1.98 0.41 13.84
CA ALA A 21 -0.87 0.56 12.89
C ALA A 21 -1.16 1.54 11.73
N ILE A 22 -2.40 1.53 11.21
CA ILE A 22 -2.83 2.44 10.14
C ILE A 22 -3.04 3.87 10.68
N SER A 23 -3.49 3.98 11.93
CA SER A 23 -3.65 5.26 12.61
C SER A 23 -2.30 5.93 12.90
N ALA A 24 -1.25 5.16 13.19
CA ALA A 24 0.09 5.69 13.47
C ALA A 24 0.69 6.47 12.29
N VAL A 25 0.33 6.11 11.06
CA VAL A 25 0.82 6.75 9.82
C VAL A 25 -0.18 7.77 9.26
N LYS A 26 -1.25 8.09 10.01
CA LYS A 26 -2.37 8.95 9.56
C LYS A 26 -3.05 8.49 8.26
N HIS A 27 -2.85 7.24 7.86
CA HIS A 27 -3.49 6.66 6.67
C HIS A 27 -5.00 6.46 6.85
N ASN A 28 -5.49 6.53 8.09
CA ASN A 28 -6.91 6.58 8.43
C ASN A 28 -7.59 7.89 7.99
N GLU A 29 -6.84 8.96 7.74
CA GLU A 29 -7.38 10.26 7.32
C GLU A 29 -7.37 10.43 5.79
N LEU A 30 -6.41 9.79 5.09
CA LEU A 30 -6.18 9.99 3.66
C LEU A 30 -6.40 8.73 2.81
N GLY A 31 -6.26 7.55 3.39
CA GLY A 31 -6.36 6.28 2.66
C GLY A 31 -7.82 5.92 2.35
N MET A 32 -8.15 5.75 1.06
CA MET A 32 -9.48 5.28 0.61
C MET A 32 -10.01 4.05 1.39
N PRO A 33 -9.18 3.05 1.73
CA PRO A 33 -9.66 1.88 2.46
C PRO A 33 -10.04 2.14 3.91
N TRP A 34 -9.63 3.26 4.51
CA TRP A 34 -9.73 3.48 5.97
C TRP A 34 -10.41 4.78 6.37
N ILE A 35 -10.51 5.76 5.47
CA ILE A 35 -11.26 6.99 5.71
C ILE A 35 -12.75 6.68 5.89
N THR A 36 -13.38 7.39 6.82
CA THR A 36 -14.82 7.28 7.08
C THR A 36 -15.64 7.72 5.87
N VAL A 37 -16.89 7.24 5.78
CA VAL A 37 -17.75 7.56 4.64
C VAL A 37 -18.14 9.04 4.68
N SER A 38 -17.39 9.83 3.91
CA SER A 38 -17.50 11.28 3.77
C SER A 38 -17.68 11.67 2.29
N PRO A 39 -18.03 12.93 1.99
CA PRO A 39 -18.03 13.44 0.61
C PRO A 39 -16.70 13.21 -0.10
N SER A 40 -15.57 13.39 0.62
CA SER A 40 -14.21 13.14 0.11
C SER A 40 -14.01 11.68 -0.28
N TRP A 41 -14.42 10.73 0.57
CA TRP A 41 -14.36 9.30 0.25
C TRP A 41 -15.20 8.95 -0.98
N ARG A 42 -16.42 9.49 -1.07
CA ARG A 42 -17.31 9.27 -2.23
C ARG A 42 -16.69 9.81 -3.52
N ASN A 43 -16.05 10.98 -3.45
CA ASN A 43 -15.36 11.56 -4.60
C ASN A 43 -14.19 10.69 -5.05
N LEU A 44 -13.34 10.27 -4.12
CA LEU A 44 -12.21 9.39 -4.41
C LEU A 44 -12.68 8.07 -5.04
N ARG A 45 -13.74 7.46 -4.49
CA ARG A 45 -14.34 6.24 -5.06
C ARG A 45 -14.89 6.47 -6.47
N LYS A 46 -15.54 7.60 -6.73
CA LYS A 46 -16.01 7.96 -8.09
C LYS A 46 -14.85 8.09 -9.07
N VAL A 47 -13.79 8.79 -8.68
CA VAL A 47 -12.58 8.96 -9.50
C VAL A 47 -11.97 7.59 -9.83
N CYS A 48 -11.78 6.72 -8.83
CA CYS A 48 -11.29 5.36 -9.06
C CYS A 48 -12.19 4.58 -10.02
N ASN A 49 -13.50 4.57 -9.79
CA ASN A 49 -14.42 3.80 -10.64
C ASN A 49 -14.47 4.31 -12.08
N TYR A 50 -14.31 5.62 -12.31
CA TYR A 50 -14.43 6.19 -13.65
C TYR A 50 -13.10 6.16 -14.41
N HIS A 51 -12.00 6.54 -13.76
CA HIS A 51 -10.70 6.73 -14.42
C HIS A 51 -9.77 5.53 -14.30
N LEU A 52 -9.94 4.68 -13.29
CA LEU A 52 -9.00 3.58 -13.01
C LEU A 52 -9.63 2.21 -13.31
N PHE A 53 -10.90 2.02 -12.93
CA PHE A 53 -11.57 0.72 -12.96
C PHE A 53 -12.80 0.68 -13.87
N SER A 54 -12.98 1.65 -14.77
CA SER A 54 -14.09 1.60 -15.72
C SER A 54 -13.84 0.53 -16.79
N ALA A 55 -14.92 -0.06 -17.32
CA ALA A 55 -14.82 -1.10 -18.34
C ALA A 55 -13.95 -0.66 -19.53
N LYS A 56 -14.12 0.58 -20.00
CA LYS A 56 -13.30 1.17 -21.07
C LYS A 56 -11.80 1.20 -20.74
N VAL A 57 -11.43 1.58 -19.52
CA VAL A 57 -10.02 1.62 -19.08
C VAL A 57 -9.48 0.19 -18.93
N LEU A 58 -10.29 -0.73 -18.42
CA LEU A 58 -9.91 -2.14 -18.34
C LEU A 58 -9.72 -2.73 -19.75
N ASP A 59 -10.61 -2.47 -20.70
CA ASP A 59 -10.48 -2.97 -22.07
C ASP A 59 -9.24 -2.39 -22.77
N ALA A 60 -8.97 -1.09 -22.57
CA ALA A 60 -7.76 -0.45 -23.09
C ALA A 60 -6.46 -1.08 -22.56
N ASN A 61 -6.48 -1.61 -21.32
CA ASN A 61 -5.33 -2.26 -20.68
C ASN A 61 -5.32 -3.79 -20.85
N MET A 62 -6.08 -4.33 -21.81
CA MET A 62 -6.16 -5.77 -22.05
C MET A 62 -4.81 -6.38 -22.45
N ASN A 63 -4.03 -5.67 -23.27
CA ASN A 63 -2.68 -6.06 -23.66
C ASN A 63 -1.76 -6.19 -22.44
N ILE A 64 -1.74 -5.19 -21.55
CA ILE A 64 -0.90 -5.21 -20.33
C ILE A 64 -1.27 -6.43 -19.46
N ARG A 65 -2.56 -6.72 -19.29
CA ARG A 65 -3.00 -7.92 -18.57
C ARG A 65 -2.48 -9.20 -19.21
N HIS A 66 -2.59 -9.29 -20.53
CA HIS A 66 -2.12 -10.46 -21.26
C HIS A 66 -0.62 -10.65 -21.08
N ASP A 67 0.17 -9.58 -21.24
CA ASP A 67 1.63 -9.61 -21.10
C ASP A 67 2.05 -10.05 -19.69
N LYS A 68 1.43 -9.49 -18.64
CA LYS A 68 1.75 -9.87 -17.25
C LYS A 68 1.32 -11.30 -16.89
N ILE A 69 0.30 -11.84 -17.55
CA ILE A 69 -0.03 -13.27 -17.44
C ILE A 69 1.02 -14.13 -18.15
N GLN A 70 1.51 -13.72 -19.32
CA GLN A 70 2.59 -14.44 -20.01
C GLN A 70 3.88 -14.44 -19.17
N ASP A 71 4.21 -13.32 -18.51
CA ASP A 71 5.34 -13.23 -17.57
C ASP A 71 5.19 -14.24 -16.42
N LEU A 72 3.99 -14.31 -15.81
CA LEU A 72 3.70 -15.28 -14.77
C LEU A 72 3.85 -16.73 -15.26
N LEU A 73 3.33 -17.04 -16.45
CA LEU A 73 3.46 -18.37 -17.05
C LEU A 73 4.93 -18.73 -17.34
N SER A 74 5.72 -17.75 -17.80
CA SER A 74 7.16 -17.90 -18.00
C SER A 74 7.88 -18.23 -16.70
N ASP A 75 7.59 -17.50 -15.62
CA ASP A 75 8.14 -17.75 -14.29
C ASP A 75 7.78 -19.16 -13.79
N VAL A 76 6.51 -19.56 -13.92
CA VAL A 76 6.04 -20.92 -13.54
C VAL A 76 6.74 -22.01 -14.35
N ARG A 77 6.91 -21.81 -15.67
CA ARG A 77 7.61 -22.76 -16.54
C ARG A 77 9.08 -22.92 -16.14
N LYS A 78 9.76 -21.82 -15.79
CA LYS A 78 11.15 -21.86 -15.31
C LYS A 78 11.26 -22.65 -14.01
N SER A 79 10.38 -22.39 -13.04
CA SER A 79 10.36 -23.17 -11.79
C SER A 79 10.06 -24.65 -12.04
N ALA A 80 9.16 -24.97 -12.97
CA ALA A 80 8.88 -26.36 -13.34
C ALA A 80 10.11 -27.05 -13.97
N GLN A 81 10.86 -26.37 -14.84
CA GLN A 81 12.10 -26.89 -15.43
C GLN A 81 13.19 -27.11 -14.36
N ALA A 82 13.25 -26.23 -13.37
CA ALA A 82 14.17 -26.35 -12.23
C ALA A 82 13.70 -27.34 -11.15
N SER A 83 12.52 -27.95 -11.31
CA SER A 83 11.87 -28.79 -10.29
C SER A 83 11.68 -28.09 -8.94
N GLU A 84 11.45 -26.77 -8.95
CA GLU A 84 11.23 -25.94 -7.78
C GLU A 84 9.73 -25.75 -7.49
N ALA A 85 9.39 -25.70 -6.20
CA ALA A 85 8.03 -25.42 -5.76
C ALA A 85 7.63 -23.97 -6.05
N VAL A 86 6.49 -23.76 -6.70
CA VAL A 86 5.95 -22.42 -6.96
C VAL A 86 5.06 -21.97 -5.80
N GLY A 87 5.47 -20.92 -5.11
CA GLY A 87 4.62 -20.26 -4.12
C GLY A 87 3.51 -19.45 -4.78
N ILE A 88 2.33 -20.06 -4.99
CA ILE A 88 1.19 -19.47 -5.71
C ILE A 88 0.80 -18.10 -5.14
N GLY A 89 0.72 -17.95 -3.82
CA GLY A 89 0.36 -16.67 -3.19
C GLY A 89 1.36 -15.55 -3.49
N LYS A 90 2.67 -15.85 -3.44
CA LYS A 90 3.74 -14.91 -3.75
C LYS A 90 3.74 -14.54 -5.24
N ALA A 91 3.55 -15.54 -6.11
CA ALA A 91 3.47 -15.33 -7.55
C ALA A 91 2.24 -14.47 -7.92
N ALA A 92 1.06 -14.80 -7.40
CA ALA A 92 -0.16 -14.04 -7.61
C ALA A 92 -0.04 -12.60 -7.09
N PHE A 93 0.53 -12.40 -5.90
CA PHE A 93 0.75 -11.06 -5.36
C PHE A 93 1.72 -10.24 -6.22
N LYS A 94 2.85 -10.83 -6.62
CA LYS A 94 3.84 -10.20 -7.53
C LYS A 94 3.17 -9.77 -8.83
N THR A 95 2.43 -10.66 -9.48
CA THR A 95 1.74 -10.36 -10.75
C THR A 95 0.65 -9.30 -10.58
N ALA A 96 -0.17 -9.39 -9.54
CA ALA A 96 -1.21 -8.40 -9.26
C ALA A 96 -0.61 -7.02 -8.99
N LEU A 97 0.44 -6.95 -8.18
CA LEU A 97 1.11 -5.69 -7.89
C LEU A 97 1.75 -5.09 -9.15
N ASN A 98 2.41 -5.92 -9.97
CA ASN A 98 3.02 -5.46 -11.21
C ASN A 98 1.97 -4.97 -12.24
N LEU A 99 0.83 -5.65 -12.31
CA LEU A 99 -0.27 -5.23 -13.17
C LEU A 99 -0.80 -3.86 -12.73
N LEU A 100 -1.03 -3.66 -11.44
CA LEU A 100 -1.53 -2.38 -10.91
C LEU A 100 -0.51 -1.26 -11.10
N SER A 101 0.78 -1.50 -10.85
CA SER A 101 1.83 -0.49 -11.02
C SER A 101 2.03 -0.10 -12.48
N THR A 102 1.98 -1.07 -13.39
CA THR A 102 2.07 -0.81 -14.84
C THR A 102 0.85 -0.03 -15.30
N THR A 103 -0.34 -0.36 -14.78
CA THR A 103 -1.59 0.30 -15.19
C THR A 103 -1.69 1.75 -14.68
N PHE A 104 -1.26 2.03 -13.45
CA PHE A 104 -1.42 3.36 -12.84
C PHE A 104 -0.21 4.27 -12.95
N PHE A 105 0.99 3.69 -12.94
CA PHE A 105 2.24 4.45 -12.90
C PHE A 105 3.13 4.16 -14.11
N SER A 106 2.71 3.27 -15.01
CA SER A 106 3.57 2.77 -16.11
C SER A 106 4.91 2.24 -15.61
N MET A 107 4.93 1.69 -14.38
CA MET A 107 6.11 1.16 -13.72
C MET A 107 6.10 -0.37 -13.75
N ASP A 108 7.15 -0.95 -14.34
CA ASP A 108 7.35 -2.40 -14.35
C ASP A 108 8.16 -2.83 -13.12
N LEU A 109 7.50 -3.53 -12.20
CA LEU A 109 8.09 -3.97 -10.93
C LEU A 109 8.91 -5.25 -11.03
N THR A 110 9.04 -5.81 -12.23
CA THR A 110 9.91 -6.96 -12.49
C THR A 110 11.34 -6.57 -12.81
N ASP A 111 11.62 -5.28 -13.05
CA ASP A 111 12.99 -4.79 -13.28
C ASP A 111 13.82 -4.87 -12.00
N PRO A 112 14.84 -5.76 -11.92
CA PRO A 112 15.68 -5.88 -10.74
C PRO A 112 16.74 -4.78 -10.65
N THR A 113 16.93 -3.97 -11.70
CA THR A 113 18.00 -2.97 -11.79
C THR A 113 17.62 -1.62 -11.17
N SER A 114 16.32 -1.36 -11.02
CA SER A 114 15.81 -0.11 -10.46
C SER A 114 15.67 -0.18 -8.94
N ASP A 115 16.48 0.62 -8.24
CA ASP A 115 16.39 0.76 -6.77
C ASP A 115 15.01 1.26 -6.33
N ILE A 116 14.40 2.15 -7.12
CA ILE A 116 13.05 2.72 -6.86
C ILE A 116 11.99 1.62 -6.89
N VAL A 117 12.07 0.70 -7.85
CA VAL A 117 11.14 -0.43 -7.98
C VAL A 117 11.23 -1.36 -6.76
N ARG A 118 12.45 -1.63 -6.30
CA ARG A 118 12.69 -2.45 -5.11
C ARG A 118 12.10 -1.79 -3.86
N GLU A 119 12.41 -0.52 -3.63
CA GLU A 119 11.90 0.23 -2.47
C GLU A 119 10.37 0.32 -2.47
N PHE A 120 9.76 0.56 -3.63
CA PHE A 120 8.30 0.60 -3.76
C PHE A 120 7.67 -0.74 -3.39
N ARG A 121 8.18 -1.85 -3.97
CA ARG A 121 7.66 -3.20 -3.70
C ARG A 121 7.79 -3.57 -2.23
N ASP A 122 8.94 -3.29 -1.62
CA ASP A 122 9.21 -3.62 -0.23
C ASP A 122 8.31 -2.78 0.70
N THR A 123 8.10 -1.51 0.39
CA THR A 123 7.16 -0.64 1.12
C THR A 123 5.72 -1.15 1.05
N VAL A 124 5.25 -1.51 -0.15
CA VAL A 124 3.88 -2.05 -0.32
C VAL A 124 3.72 -3.38 0.42
N TRP A 125 4.73 -4.26 0.37
CA TRP A 125 4.72 -5.52 1.10
C TRP A 125 4.57 -5.31 2.62
N HIS A 126 5.35 -4.39 3.19
CA HIS A 126 5.25 -4.06 4.61
C HIS A 126 3.88 -3.47 4.98
N ILE A 127 3.28 -2.63 4.13
CA ILE A 127 1.91 -2.13 4.38
C ILE A 127 0.90 -3.27 4.41
N VAL A 128 1.01 -4.23 3.48
CA VAL A 128 0.10 -5.38 3.42
C VAL A 128 0.28 -6.30 4.64
N GLU A 129 1.52 -6.52 5.05
CA GLU A 129 1.85 -7.32 6.24
C GLU A 129 1.31 -6.66 7.52
N GLU A 130 1.55 -5.36 7.71
CA GLU A 130 1.05 -4.62 8.88
C GLU A 130 -0.47 -4.45 8.87
N ALA A 131 -1.10 -4.29 7.70
CA ALA A 131 -2.56 -4.26 7.58
C ALA A 131 -3.21 -5.63 7.85
N GLY A 132 -2.52 -6.72 7.48
CA GLY A 132 -2.94 -8.10 7.75
C GLY A 132 -2.69 -8.52 9.20
N ASN A 133 -1.67 -7.96 9.83
CA ASN A 133 -1.33 -8.17 11.24
C ASN A 133 -2.27 -7.36 12.14
N GLN A 134 -3.54 -7.76 12.17
CA GLN A 134 -4.48 -7.24 13.15
C GLN A 134 -3.99 -7.64 14.53
N THR A 135 -3.43 -6.68 15.26
CA THR A 135 -2.99 -6.86 16.64
C THR A 135 -4.20 -7.31 17.47
N TRP A 136 -4.11 -8.48 18.12
CA TRP A 136 -5.15 -9.05 19.00
C TRP A 136 -5.85 -8.04 19.95
N PRO A 137 -5.15 -7.01 20.49
CA PRO A 137 -5.78 -5.95 21.29
C PRO A 137 -6.85 -5.11 20.58
N THR A 138 -6.89 -5.09 19.24
CA THR A 138 -7.93 -4.39 18.45
C THR A 138 -9.31 -4.98 18.69
N PHE A 139 -9.40 -6.26 19.09
CA PHE A 139 -10.66 -6.93 19.42
C PHE A 139 -11.14 -6.68 20.85
N PHE A 140 -10.28 -6.26 21.77
CA PHE A 140 -10.61 -6.10 23.20
C PHE A 140 -10.31 -4.68 23.69
N LEU A 141 -11.36 -3.88 23.92
CA LEU A 141 -11.25 -2.50 24.44
C LEU A 141 -10.36 -2.38 25.70
N CYS A 142 -10.32 -3.41 26.54
CA CYS A 142 -9.55 -3.44 27.78
C CYS A 142 -8.02 -3.47 27.53
N LEU A 143 -7.58 -4.12 26.45
CA LEU A 143 -6.16 -4.30 26.13
C LEU A 143 -5.58 -3.08 25.40
N ARG A 144 -6.42 -2.20 24.86
CA ARG A 144 -6.03 -0.98 24.16
C ARG A 144 -5.29 0.03 25.07
N PHE A 145 -5.57 0.00 26.38
CA PHE A 145 -4.85 0.81 27.37
C PHE A 145 -3.40 0.36 27.58
N PHE A 146 -3.10 -0.93 27.41
CA PHE A 146 -1.74 -1.46 27.56
C PHE A 146 -0.90 -1.28 26.29
N THR A 147 -1.53 -1.23 25.10
CA THR A 147 -0.82 -1.10 23.81
C THR A 147 -0.34 0.31 23.48
N LEU A 148 -0.99 1.37 23.98
CA LEU A 148 -0.54 2.75 23.73
C LEU A 148 0.88 3.01 24.26
N LYS A 149 1.31 2.29 25.31
CA LYS A 149 2.70 2.33 25.82
C LYS A 149 3.67 1.44 25.04
N ALA A 150 3.20 0.35 24.44
CA ALA A 150 4.05 -0.62 23.74
C ALA A 150 4.27 -0.26 22.25
N VAL A 151 3.25 0.23 21.53
CA VAL A 151 3.39 0.64 20.12
C VAL A 151 4.16 1.96 19.98
N GLY A 152 4.07 2.85 20.98
CA GLY A 152 4.93 4.04 21.06
C GLY A 152 6.39 3.74 21.41
N ALA A 153 6.70 2.55 21.91
CA ALA A 153 8.04 2.16 22.37
C ALA A 153 8.69 1.03 21.54
N VAL A 154 7.92 0.22 20.81
CA VAL A 154 8.42 -0.94 20.08
C VAL A 154 8.40 -0.65 18.58
N ARG A 155 9.61 -0.39 18.07
CA ARG A 155 10.08 -0.13 16.69
C ARG A 155 10.10 1.32 16.18
N PRO A 156 10.91 2.19 16.81
CA PRO A 156 11.58 3.27 16.07
C PRO A 156 12.48 2.75 14.93
N SER A 157 12.87 1.46 14.96
CA SER A 157 13.90 0.91 14.07
C SER A 157 13.51 0.76 12.60
N ILE A 158 12.23 0.65 12.26
CA ILE A 158 11.79 0.38 10.87
C ILE A 158 11.51 1.68 10.10
N PHE A 159 10.98 2.71 10.77
CA PHE A 159 10.74 4.02 10.15
C PHE A 159 11.93 4.98 10.21
N ALA A 160 12.89 4.78 11.12
CA ALA A 160 14.11 5.59 11.16
C ALA A 160 14.92 5.49 9.85
N ARG A 161 14.89 4.35 9.15
CA ARG A 161 15.70 4.13 7.94
C ARG A 161 15.28 4.98 6.74
N SER A 162 14.00 5.29 6.60
CA SER A 162 13.47 6.17 5.54
C SER A 162 13.83 7.64 5.78
N TRP A 163 13.88 8.08 7.05
CA TRP A 163 14.22 9.46 7.38
C TRP A 163 15.73 9.70 7.55
N THR A 164 16.54 8.69 7.88
CA THR A 164 18.00 8.85 8.03
C THR A 164 18.72 9.13 6.71
N TRP A 165 18.17 8.74 5.55
CA TRP A 165 18.78 9.05 4.26
C TRP A 165 18.57 10.50 3.80
N SER A 166 17.47 11.14 4.20
CA SER A 166 17.28 12.59 3.98
C SER A 166 18.07 13.45 4.97
N ALA A 167 18.45 12.93 6.13
CA ALA A 167 19.27 13.65 7.11
C ALA A 167 20.79 13.49 6.87
N LEU A 168 21.24 12.34 6.34
CA LEU A 168 22.68 12.07 6.16
C LEU A 168 23.25 12.54 4.81
N SER A 169 22.39 12.85 3.83
CA SER A 169 22.79 13.52 2.58
C SER A 169 22.98 15.04 2.73
N SER A 170 22.57 15.65 3.86
CA SER A 170 22.70 17.07 4.14
C SER A 170 23.96 17.47 4.93
N THR A 171 24.86 16.53 5.27
CA THR A 171 26.04 16.81 6.12
C THR A 171 27.40 16.68 5.44
N LYS A 172 27.47 16.70 4.11
CA LYS A 172 28.75 16.92 3.41
C LYS A 172 28.61 17.93 2.29
N GLY A 173 29.05 19.16 2.56
CA GLY A 173 29.57 20.05 1.53
C GLY A 173 28.76 21.32 1.26
N CYS A 174 29.19 22.38 1.94
CA CYS A 174 29.37 23.72 1.38
C CYS A 174 28.22 24.75 1.40
N ASN A 175 28.54 25.82 2.13
CA ASN A 175 28.12 27.22 2.04
C ASN A 175 26.76 27.68 2.59
N ARG A 176 26.87 28.18 3.83
CA ARG A 176 26.18 29.38 4.33
C ARG A 176 26.18 30.50 3.28
N VAL A 177 25.17 31.36 3.44
CA VAL A 177 24.89 32.57 2.66
C VAL A 177 24.04 32.27 1.42
N LEU A 178 22.71 32.15 1.57
CA LEU A 178 21.72 32.69 0.61
C LEU A 178 20.22 32.46 0.91
N LEU A 179 19.80 31.86 2.04
CA LEU A 179 18.37 31.81 2.41
C LEU A 179 18.06 32.64 3.66
N LYS A 180 18.23 33.97 3.54
CA LYS A 180 17.73 34.95 4.53
C LYS A 180 16.76 35.98 3.92
N ARG A 181 16.13 35.66 2.79
CA ARG A 181 15.12 36.51 2.13
C ARG A 181 14.05 35.65 1.47
N MET A 182 13.06 35.20 2.24
CA MET A 182 11.71 34.92 1.73
C MET A 182 10.71 34.56 2.85
N ILE A 183 10.71 35.32 3.95
CA ILE A 183 9.52 35.49 4.80
C ILE A 183 9.48 36.96 5.25
N TYR A 184 9.21 37.82 4.27
CA TYR A 184 8.25 38.93 4.24
C TYR A 184 8.16 39.35 2.77
#